data_AF-A0A7W0FDA4-F1
#
_entry.id   AF-A0A7W0FDA4-F1
#
_cell.length_a   1.000
_cell.length_b   1.000
_cell.length_c   1.000
_cell.angle_alpha   90.00
_cell.angle_beta   90.00
_cell.angle_gamma   90.00
#
_symmetry.space_group_name_H-M   'P 1'
#
loop_
_entity.id
_entity.type
_entity.pdbx_description
1 polymer ?
#
loop_
_entity_poly.entity_id
_entity_poly.type
_entity_poly.pdbx_seq_one_letter_code
_entity_poly.pdbx_strand_id
1 'polypeptide(L)'
;MYRNRSELRVWSFELTIIRVLLTLLFVIFTTTASAEPAKISLLLGDSNSKTAIEAIKEIEKSYPEVKEKVKFQVLTSKAIRDGETDIKDIASLKIVFILLIMDRQAVEKVKPYIAETIKNAGKVYAVGGTYTKEHKD
;
A
#
# COMPACT_ATOMS: atom_id res chain seq x y z
N MET A 1 -60.02 1.14 -23.31
CA MET A 1 -59.29 2.33 -23.82
C MET A 1 -58.10 1.82 -24.63
N TYR A 2 -58.21 1.78 -25.96
CA TYR A 2 -57.14 1.30 -26.84
C TYR A 2 -56.15 2.44 -27.08
N ARG A 3 -54.89 2.29 -26.63
CA ARG A 3 -53.81 3.25 -26.94
C ARG A 3 -53.54 3.25 -28.45
N ASN A 4 -53.38 4.45 -29.01
CA ASN A 4 -53.22 4.62 -30.45
C ASN A 4 -51.87 4.02 -30.90
N ARG A 5 -51.78 3.48 -32.13
CA ARG A 5 -50.56 2.78 -32.61
C ARG A 5 -49.31 3.68 -32.60
N SER A 6 -49.47 4.99 -32.70
CA SER A 6 -48.39 5.98 -32.56
C SER A 6 -47.87 6.09 -31.12
N GLU A 7 -48.74 6.02 -30.11
CA GLU A 7 -48.37 6.08 -28.68
C GLU A 7 -47.60 4.84 -28.23
N LEU A 8 -47.95 3.67 -28.77
CA LEU A 8 -47.22 2.41 -28.53
C LEU A 8 -45.78 2.47 -29.07
N ARG A 9 -45.56 3.14 -30.22
CA ARG A 9 -44.22 3.34 -30.78
C ARG A 9 -43.38 4.28 -29.92
N VAL A 10 -43.94 5.41 -29.48
CA VAL A 10 -43.23 6.37 -28.61
C VAL A 10 -42.85 5.71 -27.29
N TRP A 11 -43.75 4.95 -26.68
CA TRP A 11 -43.47 4.25 -25.43
C TRP A 11 -42.39 3.16 -25.56
N SER A 12 -42.37 2.43 -26.68
CA SER A 12 -41.31 1.47 -26.98
C SER A 12 -39.94 2.14 -27.20
N PHE A 13 -39.94 3.36 -27.73
CA PHE A 13 -38.74 4.14 -27.95
C PHE A 13 -38.17 4.69 -26.63
N GLU A 14 -39.03 5.21 -25.75
CA GLU A 14 -38.65 5.65 -24.40
C GLU A 14 -38.05 4.51 -23.57
N LEU A 15 -38.66 3.32 -23.60
CA LEU A 15 -38.14 2.14 -22.91
C LEU A 15 -36.80 1.68 -23.48
N THR A 16 -36.59 1.84 -24.79
CA THR A 16 -35.31 1.51 -25.45
C THR A 16 -34.22 2.49 -25.02
N ILE A 17 -34.53 3.79 -24.98
CA ILE A 17 -33.60 4.82 -24.50
C ILE A 17 -33.21 4.53 -23.04
N ILE A 18 -34.18 4.29 -22.16
CA ILE A 18 -33.92 4.00 -20.74
C ILE A 18 -33.04 2.76 -20.59
N ARG A 19 -33.29 1.70 -21.38
CA ARG A 19 -32.46 0.49 -21.37
C ARG A 19 -31.03 0.80 -21.80
N VAL A 20 -30.83 1.52 -22.90
CA VAL A 20 -29.48 1.90 -23.37
C VAL A 20 -28.75 2.73 -22.32
N LEU A 21 -29.45 3.67 -21.68
CA LEU A 21 -28.89 4.53 -20.63
C LEU A 21 -28.48 3.73 -19.39
N LEU A 22 -29.30 2.75 -18.98
CA LEU A 22 -28.96 1.84 -17.88
C LEU A 22 -27.78 0.94 -18.21
N THR A 23 -27.70 0.40 -19.43
CA THR A 23 -26.55 -0.42 -19.85
C THR A 23 -25.27 0.42 -19.90
N LEU A 24 -25.35 1.65 -20.40
CA LEU A 24 -24.22 2.58 -20.44
C LEU A 24 -23.74 2.92 -19.02
N LEU A 25 -24.68 3.20 -18.10
CA LEU A 25 -24.38 3.46 -16.70
C LEU A 25 -23.68 2.25 -16.06
N PHE A 26 -24.17 1.04 -16.31
CA PHE A 26 -23.59 -0.19 -15.78
C PHE A 26 -22.16 -0.41 -16.29
N VAL A 27 -21.90 -0.14 -17.57
CA VAL A 27 -20.54 -0.26 -18.15
C VAL A 27 -19.56 0.71 -17.48
N ILE A 28 -19.99 1.94 -17.17
CA ILE A 28 -19.15 2.93 -16.46
C ILE A 28 -18.78 2.42 -15.06
N PHE A 29 -19.73 1.82 -14.33
CA PHE A 29 -19.47 1.27 -13.00
C PHE A 29 -18.60 -0.01 -13.00
N THR A 30 -18.46 -0.69 -14.13
CA THR A 30 -17.58 -1.88 -14.26
C THR A 30 -16.14 -1.57 -14.64
N THR A 31 -15.77 -0.29 -14.74
CA THR A 31 -14.37 0.11 -14.97
C THR A 31 -13.53 -0.21 -13.73
N THR A 32 -13.04 -1.45 -13.71
CA THR A 32 -11.90 -2.00 -12.95
C THR A 32 -11.45 -1.18 -11.75
N ALA A 33 -11.82 -1.65 -10.56
CA ALA A 33 -11.11 -1.31 -9.32
C ALA A 33 -9.66 -1.80 -9.44
N SER A 34 -8.80 -0.97 -10.03
CA SER A 34 -7.35 -1.17 -10.00
C SER A 34 -6.91 -0.94 -8.56
N ALA A 35 -6.69 -2.03 -7.83
CA ALA A 35 -6.24 -1.97 -6.45
C ALA A 35 -4.84 -1.34 -6.43
N GLU A 36 -4.70 -0.19 -5.74
CA GLU A 36 -3.40 0.46 -5.58
C GLU A 36 -2.39 -0.55 -4.99
N PRO A 37 -1.14 -0.60 -5.51
CA PRO A 37 -0.12 -1.50 -4.99
C PRO A 37 0.05 -1.33 -3.48
N ALA A 38 0.12 -2.45 -2.77
CA ALA A 38 0.39 -2.44 -1.34
C ALA A 38 1.76 -1.85 -1.07
N LYS A 39 1.83 -0.74 -0.33
CA LYS A 39 3.09 -0.13 0.08
C LYS A 39 3.59 -0.82 1.35
N ILE A 40 4.82 -1.30 1.32
CA ILE A 40 5.51 -1.96 2.44
C ILE A 40 6.78 -1.19 2.72
N SER A 41 6.98 -0.78 3.98
CA SER A 41 8.25 -0.14 4.38
C SER A 41 9.08 -1.04 5.26
N LEU A 42 10.37 -1.10 4.94
CA LEU A 42 11.40 -1.76 5.71
C LEU A 42 12.28 -0.69 6.36
N LEU A 43 12.19 -0.59 7.67
CA LEU A 43 13.01 0.28 8.50
C LEU A 43 14.21 -0.52 8.98
N LEU A 44 15.41 -0.13 8.54
CA LEU A 44 16.62 -0.91 8.71
C LEU A 44 17.75 -0.10 9.36
N GLY A 45 18.60 -0.81 10.10
CA GLY A 45 19.94 -0.31 10.42
C GLY A 45 20.75 -0.07 9.14
N ASP A 46 21.64 0.93 9.16
CA ASP A 46 22.36 1.38 7.95
C ASP A 46 23.16 0.25 7.28
N SER A 47 23.77 -0.64 8.07
CA SER A 47 24.55 -1.79 7.57
C SER A 47 23.72 -2.85 6.84
N ASN A 48 22.43 -2.97 7.16
CA ASN A 48 21.54 -4.01 6.62
C ASN A 48 20.76 -3.54 5.39
N SER A 49 20.83 -2.26 5.06
CA SER A 49 20.09 -1.65 3.96
C SER A 49 20.47 -2.24 2.59
N LYS A 50 21.76 -2.51 2.35
CA LYS A 50 22.24 -3.09 1.08
C LYS A 50 21.67 -4.49 0.86
N THR A 51 21.75 -5.36 1.87
CA THR A 51 21.21 -6.72 1.82
C THR A 51 19.70 -6.71 1.61
N ALA A 52 18.97 -5.79 2.25
CA ALA A 52 17.53 -5.68 2.06
C ALA A 52 17.18 -5.26 0.62
N ILE A 53 17.92 -4.31 0.04
CA ILE A 53 17.74 -3.89 -1.36
C ILE A 53 18.02 -5.06 -2.32
N GLU A 54 19.08 -5.83 -2.08
CA GLU A 54 19.40 -7.02 -2.89
C GLU A 54 18.31 -8.10 -2.76
N ALA A 55 17.81 -8.35 -1.55
CA ALA A 55 16.71 -9.28 -1.33
C ALA A 55 15.42 -8.85 -2.06
N ILE A 56 15.06 -7.56 -2.00
CA ILE A 56 13.91 -7.02 -2.73
C ILE A 56 14.09 -7.22 -4.24
N LYS A 57 15.28 -6.93 -4.78
CA LYS A 57 15.57 -7.16 -6.20
C LYS A 57 15.41 -8.62 -6.61
N GLU A 58 15.89 -9.55 -5.79
CA GLU A 58 15.77 -10.98 -6.08
C GLU A 58 14.32 -11.47 -5.97
N ILE A 59 13.54 -10.93 -5.02
CA ILE A 59 12.09 -11.19 -4.91
C ILE A 59 11.37 -10.68 -6.15
N GLU A 60 11.60 -9.42 -6.57
CA GLU A 60 10.97 -8.84 -7.75
C GLU A 60 11.34 -9.59 -9.04
N LYS A 61 12.56 -10.12 -9.11
CA LYS A 61 13.03 -10.93 -10.24
C LYS A 61 12.41 -12.32 -10.25
N SER A 62 12.28 -12.96 -9.08
CA SER A 62 11.73 -14.32 -8.94
C SER A 62 10.21 -14.35 -9.03
N TYR A 63 9.56 -13.24 -8.64
CA TYR A 63 8.11 -13.08 -8.60
C TYR A 63 7.70 -11.74 -9.24
N PRO A 64 7.72 -11.62 -10.58
CA PRO A 64 7.39 -10.37 -11.28
C PRO A 64 6.01 -9.81 -10.93
N GLU A 65 5.05 -10.67 -10.60
CA GLU A 65 3.70 -10.30 -10.16
C GLU A 65 3.69 -9.54 -8.83
N VAL A 66 4.74 -9.68 -8.00
CA VAL A 66 4.90 -8.92 -6.76
C VAL A 66 5.23 -7.47 -7.08
N LYS A 67 6.01 -7.20 -8.12
CA LYS A 67 6.41 -5.85 -8.52
C LYS A 67 5.22 -4.96 -8.89
N GLU A 68 4.17 -5.55 -9.47
CA GLU A 68 2.95 -4.83 -9.83
C GLU A 68 2.02 -4.61 -8.62
N LYS A 69 2.08 -5.52 -7.63
CA LYS A 69 1.15 -5.54 -6.49
C LYS A 69 1.72 -4.91 -5.23
N VAL A 70 3.04 -4.78 -5.12
CA VAL A 70 3.74 -4.36 -3.91
C VAL A 70 4.81 -3.36 -4.27
N LYS A 71 4.83 -2.24 -3.54
CA LYS A 71 5.90 -1.24 -3.62
C LYS A 71 6.69 -1.27 -2.32
N PHE A 72 7.95 -1.69 -2.41
CA PHE A 72 8.86 -1.68 -1.27
C PHE A 72 9.51 -0.31 -1.11
N GLN A 73 9.59 0.17 0.13
CA GLN A 73 10.37 1.33 0.53
C GLN A 73 11.37 0.89 1.59
N VAL A 74 12.65 1.21 1.38
CA VAL A 74 13.72 0.94 2.35
C VAL A 74 14.11 2.25 3.01
N LEU A 75 13.98 2.32 4.33
CA LEU A 75 14.32 3.49 5.15
C LEU A 75 15.49 3.14 6.06
N THR A 76 16.59 3.87 5.92
CA THR A 76 17.78 3.69 6.75
C THR A 76 17.71 4.55 8.01
N SER A 77 18.40 4.12 9.06
CA SER A 77 18.46 4.85 10.33
C SER A 77 19.02 6.26 10.14
N LYS A 78 20.05 6.40 9.30
CA LYS A 78 20.60 7.70 8.92
C LYS A 78 19.56 8.59 8.22
N ALA A 79 18.87 8.09 7.20
CA ALA A 79 17.90 8.91 6.45
C ALA A 79 16.73 9.39 7.33
N ILE A 80 16.28 8.53 8.26
CA ILE A 80 15.27 8.88 9.27
C ILE A 80 15.80 9.97 10.23
N ARG A 81 17.03 9.78 10.72
CA ARG A 81 17.64 10.71 11.69
C ARG A 81 17.93 12.07 11.06
N ASP A 82 18.43 12.09 9.83
CA ASP A 82 18.86 13.31 9.16
C ASP A 82 17.68 14.02 8.46
N GLY A 83 16.51 13.38 8.42
CA GLY A 83 15.30 13.95 7.81
C GLY A 83 15.33 13.95 6.28
N GLU A 84 16.19 13.12 5.68
CA GLU A 84 16.36 13.00 4.23
C GLU A 84 15.20 12.24 3.56
N THR A 85 14.30 11.66 4.34
CA THR A 85 13.12 10.95 3.82
C THR A 85 11.85 11.39 4.52
N ASP A 86 10.77 11.52 3.74
CA ASP A 86 9.45 11.78 4.30
C ASP A 86 8.90 10.54 4.99
N ILE A 87 9.10 10.48 6.31
CA ILE A 87 8.63 9.40 7.17
C ILE A 87 7.11 9.47 7.42
N LYS A 88 6.43 10.55 6.99
CA LYS A 88 4.97 10.69 7.15
C LYS A 88 4.21 9.64 6.35
N ASP A 89 4.77 9.20 5.21
CA ASP A 89 4.17 8.17 4.38
C ASP A 89 4.00 6.84 5.14
N ILE A 90 4.79 6.60 6.20
CA ILE A 90 4.71 5.39 7.04
C ILE A 90 3.33 5.20 7.67
N ALA A 91 2.69 6.29 8.11
CA ALA A 91 1.38 6.25 8.74
C ALA A 91 0.26 5.74 7.79
N SER A 92 0.47 5.89 6.49
CA SER A 92 -0.47 5.46 5.44
C SER A 92 -0.28 4.00 5.00
N LEU A 93 0.77 3.34 5.48
CA LEU A 93 1.13 1.99 5.03
C LEU A 93 0.29 0.92 5.70
N LYS A 94 0.01 -0.15 4.96
CA LYS A 94 -0.66 -1.33 5.50
C LYS A 94 0.31 -2.27 6.23
N ILE A 95 1.60 -2.25 5.88
CA ILE A 95 2.62 -3.13 6.48
C ILE A 95 3.93 -2.38 6.68
N VAL A 96 4.48 -2.50 7.89
CA VAL A 96 5.77 -1.92 8.28
C VAL A 96 6.64 -3.02 8.90
N PHE A 97 7.85 -3.20 8.38
CA PHE A 97 8.87 -4.07 8.97
C PHE A 97 9.95 -3.21 9.64
N ILE A 98 10.26 -3.49 10.89
CA ILE A 98 11.34 -2.86 11.66
C ILE A 98 12.41 -3.92 11.88
N LEU A 99 13.54 -3.79 11.20
CA LEU A 99 14.59 -4.79 11.14
C LEU A 99 15.90 -4.20 11.69
N LEU A 100 16.32 -4.67 12.86
CA LEU A 100 17.66 -4.37 13.41
C LEU A 100 18.03 -2.87 13.46
N ILE A 101 17.09 -1.99 13.76
CA ILE A 101 17.42 -0.58 14.05
C ILE A 101 17.99 -0.49 15.46
N MET A 102 19.28 -0.22 15.56
CA MET A 102 19.98 0.06 16.82
C MET A 102 20.04 1.56 17.14
N ASP A 103 19.59 2.42 16.24
CA ASP A 103 19.59 3.87 16.43
C ASP A 103 18.33 4.33 17.19
N ARG A 104 18.50 4.64 18.47
CA ARG A 104 17.42 5.14 19.34
C ARG A 104 16.78 6.42 18.81
N GLN A 105 17.54 7.34 18.21
CA GLN A 105 16.99 8.59 17.69
C GLN A 105 16.09 8.34 16.49
N ALA A 106 16.50 7.43 15.60
CA ALA A 106 15.66 7.00 14.49
C ALA A 106 14.36 6.33 14.99
N VAL A 107 14.45 5.45 15.99
CA VAL A 107 13.26 4.80 16.58
C VAL A 107 12.29 5.83 17.16
N GLU A 108 12.76 6.78 17.98
CA GLU A 108 11.87 7.78 18.59
C GLU A 108 11.19 8.67 17.55
N LYS A 109 11.87 8.99 16.44
CA LYS A 109 11.26 9.74 15.33
C LYS A 109 10.15 8.99 14.62
N VAL A 110 10.29 7.68 14.43
CA VAL A 110 9.30 6.87 13.68
C VAL A 110 8.18 6.37 14.59
N LYS A 111 8.41 6.24 15.89
CA LYS A 111 7.43 5.80 16.89
C LYS A 111 6.02 6.40 16.75
N PRO A 112 5.82 7.73 16.58
CA PRO A 112 4.47 8.28 16.38
C PRO A 112 3.79 7.73 15.12
N TYR A 113 4.53 7.60 14.02
CA TYR A 113 4.01 7.08 12.75
C TYR A 113 3.70 5.58 12.82
N ILE A 114 4.52 4.80 13.52
CA ILE A 114 4.23 3.38 13.79
C ILE A 114 2.93 3.24 14.59
N ALA A 115 2.75 4.07 15.62
CA ALA A 115 1.52 4.05 16.42
C ALA A 115 0.30 4.44 15.57
N GLU A 116 0.45 5.38 14.66
CA GLU A 116 -0.59 5.77 13.70
C GLU A 116 -0.91 4.64 12.70
N THR A 117 0.10 3.96 12.15
CA THR A 117 -0.08 2.78 11.31
C THR A 117 -0.93 1.72 12.01
N ILE A 118 -0.65 1.43 13.28
CA ILE A 118 -1.42 0.45 14.07
C ILE A 118 -2.86 0.91 14.27
N LYS A 119 -3.09 2.19 14.57
CA LYS A 119 -4.45 2.77 14.69
C LYS A 119 -5.23 2.65 13.38
N ASN A 120 -4.55 2.76 12.25
CA ASN A 120 -5.13 2.62 10.91
C ASN A 120 -5.26 1.15 10.44
N ALA A 121 -5.21 0.19 11.37
CA ALA A 121 -5.25 -1.26 11.11
C ALA A 121 -4.11 -1.80 10.23
N GLY A 122 -3.01 -1.06 10.12
CA GLY A 122 -1.76 -1.53 9.55
C GLY A 122 -1.06 -2.54 10.47
N LYS A 123 -0.25 -3.42 9.88
CA LYS A 123 0.51 -4.46 10.59
C LYS A 123 1.97 -4.04 10.73
N VAL A 124 2.51 -4.16 11.93
CA VAL A 124 3.91 -3.83 12.21
C VAL A 124 4.62 -5.08 12.70
N TYR A 125 5.71 -5.43 12.05
CA TYR A 125 6.55 -6.57 12.42
C TYR A 125 7.93 -6.07 12.81
N ALA A 126 8.34 -6.36 14.04
CA ALA A 126 9.68 -6.04 14.52
C ALA A 126 10.52 -7.32 14.57
N VAL A 127 11.67 -7.31 13.91
CA VAL A 127 12.69 -8.37 14.00
C VAL A 127 13.97 -7.72 14.50
N GLY A 128 14.37 -8.09 15.70
CA GLY A 128 15.59 -7.63 16.33
C GLY A 128 16.16 -8.70 17.25
N GLY A 129 17.47 -8.67 17.45
CA GLY A 129 18.11 -9.39 18.54
C GLY A 129 18.12 -8.54 19.80
N THR A 130 17.88 -9.13 20.97
CA THR A 130 18.22 -8.50 22.24
C THR A 130 19.73 -8.54 22.42
N TYR A 131 20.37 -7.37 22.51
CA TYR A 131 21.76 -7.28 22.96
C TYR A 131 21.78 -7.55 24.48
N THR A 132 21.87 -8.82 24.88
CA THR A 132 22.11 -9.18 26.28
C THR A 132 23.59 -8.97 26.61
N LYS A 133 23.93 -8.81 27.91
CA LYS A 133 25.32 -8.67 28.37
C LYS A 133 26.25 -9.80 27.92
N GLU A 134 25.70 -10.91 27.44
CA GLU A 134 26.40 -12.09 26.91
C GLU A 134 26.98 -11.87 25.51
N HIS A 135 26.64 -10.77 24.83
CA HIS A 135 27.10 -10.46 23.46
C HIS A 135 28.25 -9.43 23.45
N LYS A 136 29.00 -9.33 24.55
CA LYS A 136 30.04 -8.31 24.77
C LYS A 136 31.49 -8.82 24.64
N ASP A 137 31.67 -10.00 24.09
CA ASP A 137 33.00 -10.62 23.91
C ASP A 137 33.59 -10.29 22.53
#